data_AF-A0A351U6M3-F1
#
_entry.id   AF-A0A351U6M3-F1
#
_cell.length_a   1.000
_cell.length_b   1.000
_cell.length_c   1.000
_cell.angle_alpha   90.00
_cell.angle_beta   90.00
_cell.angle_gamma   90.00
#
_symmetry.space_group_name_H-M   'P 1'
#
loop_
_entity.id
_entity.type
_entity.pdbx_description
1 polymer ?
#
loop_
_entity_poly.entity_id
_entity_poly.type
_entity_poly.pdbx_seq_one_letter_code
_entity_poly.pdbx_strand_id
1 'polypeptide(L)'
;MTHYDIDGLNEMPVNRKAEKMLISVGNDPDPSSLYSVQLALWGLDVGQLTMETSVCEFTRAMVAWRPERLMNFLMFDEGAAAYDPPGWETAETPMELALAVLDDIERKMIIHFPWCAGAE
;
A
#
# COMPACT_ATOMS: atom_id res chain seq x y z
N MET A 1 20.32 14.51 -1.38
CA MET A 1 19.21 13.73 -1.93
C MET A 1 18.94 12.61 -0.95
N THR A 2 17.79 12.65 -0.30
CA THR A 2 17.14 11.58 0.47
C THR A 2 17.23 10.19 -0.18
N HIS A 3 18.30 9.41 -0.11
CA HIS A 3 18.20 8.01 -0.58
C HIS A 3 17.38 7.25 0.48
N TYR A 4 16.08 7.12 0.23
CA TYR A 4 15.20 6.28 1.04
C TYR A 4 15.33 4.85 0.53
N ASP A 5 15.85 3.98 1.38
CA ASP A 5 15.79 2.54 1.17
C ASP A 5 14.44 1.99 1.64
N ILE A 6 14.19 0.73 1.32
CA ILE A 6 12.94 0.08 1.71
C ILE A 6 12.80 0.00 3.24
N ASP A 7 13.91 -0.16 3.95
CA ASP A 7 13.96 -0.21 5.41
C ASP A 7 13.42 1.10 6.02
N GLY A 8 13.90 2.25 5.54
CA GLY A 8 13.42 3.56 5.98
C GLY A 8 11.94 3.80 5.66
N LEU A 9 11.45 3.29 4.53
CA LEU A 9 10.02 3.34 4.23
C LEU A 9 9.20 2.43 5.15
N ASN A 10 9.74 1.27 5.53
CA ASN A 10 9.11 0.33 6.45
C ASN A 10 9.07 0.82 7.90
N GLU A 11 9.90 1.80 8.27
CA GLU A 11 9.79 2.49 9.56
C GLU A 11 8.58 3.41 9.69
N MET A 12 7.88 3.70 8.59
CA MET A 12 6.71 4.57 8.64
C MET A 12 5.59 3.97 9.50
N PRO A 13 4.83 4.78 10.24
CA PRO A 13 3.79 4.29 11.15
C PRO A 13 2.79 3.32 10.50
N VAL A 14 2.35 3.62 9.28
CA VAL A 14 1.45 2.77 8.51
C VAL A 14 2.08 1.41 8.17
N ASN A 15 3.36 1.37 7.80
CA ASN A 15 4.06 0.12 7.49
C ASN A 15 4.31 -0.70 8.75
N ARG A 16 4.72 -0.08 9.86
CA ARG A 16 4.85 -0.77 11.16
C ARG A 16 3.52 -1.30 11.68
N LYS A 17 2.40 -0.63 11.41
CA LYS A 17 1.07 -1.16 11.71
C LYS A 17 0.75 -2.36 10.81
N ALA A 18 1.02 -2.25 9.51
CA ALA A 18 0.77 -3.33 8.56
C ALA A 18 1.59 -4.60 8.85
N GLU A 19 2.85 -4.45 9.25
CA GLU A 19 3.73 -5.55 9.69
C GLU A 19 3.09 -6.34 10.83
N LYS A 20 2.62 -5.64 11.88
CA LYS A 20 1.94 -6.26 13.02
C LYS A 20 0.65 -6.98 12.61
N MET A 21 -0.12 -6.38 11.70
CA MET A 21 -1.35 -7.00 11.19
C MET A 21 -1.06 -8.26 10.37
N LEU A 22 -0.04 -8.25 9.51
CA LEU A 22 0.42 -9.43 8.78
C LEU A 22 0.84 -10.57 9.72
N ILE A 23 1.64 -10.26 10.75
CA ILE A 23 2.04 -11.24 11.76
C ILE A 23 0.81 -11.81 12.49
N SER A 24 -0.17 -10.95 12.81
CA SER A 24 -1.38 -11.37 13.54
C SER A 24 -2.24 -12.39 12.78
N VAL A 25 -2.16 -12.40 11.45
CA VAL A 25 -2.88 -13.34 10.58
C VAL A 25 -2.02 -14.54 10.16
N GLY A 26 -0.84 -14.69 10.76
CA GLY A 26 0.07 -15.82 10.52
C GLY A 26 0.93 -15.70 9.26
N ASN A 27 1.03 -14.50 8.67
CA ASN A 27 1.96 -14.23 7.58
C ASN A 27 3.34 -13.83 8.13
N ASP A 28 4.38 -14.12 7.34
CA ASP A 28 5.75 -13.72 7.59
C ASP A 28 6.10 -12.52 6.67
N PRO A 29 6.17 -11.28 7.20
CA PRO A 29 6.43 -10.10 6.38
C PRO A 29 7.83 -10.12 5.76
N ASP A 30 7.93 -9.84 4.46
CA ASP A 30 9.20 -9.71 3.75
C ASP A 30 9.71 -8.25 3.83
N PRO A 31 10.86 -7.97 4.47
CA PRO A 31 11.36 -6.60 4.60
C PRO A 31 11.82 -5.99 3.27
N SER A 32 11.96 -6.77 2.19
CA SER A 32 12.37 -6.28 0.88
C SER A 32 11.28 -5.50 0.12
N SER A 33 10.06 -5.46 0.67
CA SER A 33 8.93 -4.70 0.15
C SER A 33 8.17 -3.97 1.25
N LEU A 34 7.24 -3.08 0.87
CA LEU A 34 6.43 -2.37 1.85
C LEU A 34 5.45 -3.32 2.54
N TYR A 35 5.40 -3.27 3.87
CA TYR A 35 4.46 -4.07 4.64
C TYR A 35 3.00 -3.71 4.32
N SER A 36 2.71 -2.43 4.05
CA SER A 36 1.36 -2.00 3.63
C SER A 36 0.93 -2.61 2.30
N VAL A 37 1.84 -2.71 1.32
CA VAL A 37 1.58 -3.36 0.02
C VAL A 37 1.38 -4.87 0.20
N GLN A 38 2.20 -5.52 1.03
CA GLN A 38 2.01 -6.93 1.35
C GLN A 38 0.68 -7.21 2.05
N LEU A 39 0.25 -6.32 2.97
CA LEU A 39 -1.04 -6.45 3.64
C LEU A 39 -2.21 -6.23 2.66
N ALA A 40 -2.10 -5.29 1.73
CA ALA A 40 -3.08 -5.10 0.66
C ALA A 40 -3.22 -6.35 -0.20
N LEU A 41 -2.09 -6.98 -0.59
CA LEU A 41 -2.11 -8.24 -1.33
C LEU A 41 -2.70 -9.40 -0.53
N TRP A 42 -2.37 -9.50 0.77
CA TRP A 42 -3.03 -10.46 1.64
C TRP A 42 -4.54 -10.24 1.69
N GLY A 43 -5.00 -8.99 1.75
CA GLY A 43 -6.41 -8.63 1.72
C GLY A 43 -7.12 -9.08 0.43
N LEU A 44 -6.46 -8.94 -0.72
CA LEU A 44 -6.98 -9.40 -2.01
C LEU A 44 -7.01 -10.93 -2.13
N ASP A 45 -5.91 -11.59 -1.78
CA ASP A 45 -5.73 -13.02 -2.07
C ASP A 45 -6.35 -13.93 -0.99
N VAL A 46 -6.32 -13.52 0.28
CA VAL A 46 -6.78 -14.32 1.43
C VAL A 46 -7.96 -13.67 2.15
N GLY A 47 -7.92 -12.35 2.32
CA GLY A 47 -8.99 -11.56 2.95
C GLY A 47 -10.27 -11.42 2.11
N GLN A 48 -10.24 -11.90 0.85
CA GLN A 48 -11.35 -11.83 -0.10
C GLN A 48 -11.88 -10.41 -0.36
N LEU A 49 -11.03 -9.39 -0.19
CA LEU A 49 -11.35 -8.04 -0.62
C LEU A 49 -11.47 -8.00 -2.14
N THR A 50 -12.53 -7.36 -2.62
CA THR A 50 -12.80 -7.22 -4.06
C THR A 50 -12.52 -5.79 -4.47
N MET A 51 -11.63 -5.62 -5.46
CA MET A 51 -11.30 -4.35 -6.10
C MET A 51 -11.41 -4.50 -7.62
N GLU A 52 -11.34 -3.39 -8.35
CA GLU A 52 -11.17 -3.44 -9.80
C GLU A 52 -9.93 -4.25 -10.20
N THR A 53 -9.99 -4.92 -11.35
CA THR A 53 -8.88 -5.76 -11.85
C THR A 53 -7.61 -4.93 -12.03
N SER A 54 -7.75 -3.69 -12.51
CA SER A 54 -6.67 -2.71 -12.67
C SER A 54 -5.94 -2.44 -11.34
N VAL A 55 -6.67 -2.21 -10.26
CA VAL A 55 -6.14 -1.96 -8.91
C VAL A 55 -5.43 -3.20 -8.38
N CYS A 56 -6.01 -4.39 -8.58
CA CYS A 56 -5.40 -5.65 -8.19
C CYS A 56 -4.04 -5.87 -8.88
N GLU A 57 -3.99 -5.72 -10.21
CA GLU A 57 -2.77 -5.89 -11.00
C GLU A 57 -1.70 -4.85 -10.64
N PHE A 58 -2.12 -3.60 -10.46
CA PHE A 58 -1.23 -2.52 -10.08
C PHE A 58 -0.60 -2.76 -8.71
N THR A 59 -1.41 -3.16 -7.72
CA THR A 59 -0.94 -3.47 -6.36
C THR A 59 0.06 -4.63 -6.38
N ARG A 60 -0.18 -5.68 -7.19
CA ARG A 60 0.78 -6.79 -7.37
C ARG A 60 2.10 -6.32 -7.98
N ALA A 61 2.04 -5.39 -8.94
CA ALA A 61 3.25 -4.84 -9.55
C ALA A 61 4.10 -4.03 -8.56
N MET A 62 3.48 -3.37 -7.57
CA MET A 62 4.17 -2.52 -6.59
C MET A 62 5.21 -3.28 -5.76
N VAL A 63 5.07 -4.59 -5.56
CA VAL A 63 6.05 -5.40 -4.80
C VAL A 63 7.44 -5.37 -5.43
N ALA A 64 7.50 -5.31 -6.77
CA ALA A 64 8.75 -5.27 -7.52
C ALA A 64 9.29 -3.84 -7.76
N TRP A 65 8.61 -2.82 -7.22
CA TRP A 65 9.02 -1.45 -7.45
C TRP A 65 10.21 -1.06 -6.59
N ARG A 66 11.04 -0.19 -7.14
CA ARG A 66 12.12 0.43 -6.38
C ARG A 66 11.55 1.40 -5.33
N PRO A 67 12.23 1.57 -4.18
CA PRO A 67 11.79 2.49 -3.12
C PRO A 67 11.43 3.89 -3.62
N GLU A 68 12.20 4.44 -4.56
CA GLU A 68 11.97 5.79 -5.09
C GLU A 68 10.63 5.88 -5.85
N ARG A 69 10.25 4.81 -6.56
CA ARG A 69 8.98 4.76 -7.29
C ARG A 69 7.81 4.62 -6.33
N LEU A 70 7.96 3.81 -5.27
CA LEU A 70 6.95 3.66 -4.22
C LEU A 70 6.73 4.99 -3.50
N MET A 71 7.80 5.69 -3.14
CA MET A 71 7.74 7.00 -2.52
C MET A 71 7.03 8.02 -3.42
N ASN A 72 7.45 8.14 -4.68
CA ASN A 72 6.86 9.09 -5.63
C ASN A 72 5.36 8.86 -5.86
N PHE A 73 4.90 7.61 -5.78
CA PHE A 73 3.49 7.29 -5.93
C PHE A 73 2.72 7.50 -4.62
N LEU A 74 3.20 6.93 -3.51
CA LEU A 74 2.47 6.96 -2.23
C LEU A 74 2.52 8.32 -1.53
N MET A 75 3.50 9.17 -1.83
CA MET A 75 3.71 10.49 -1.22
C MET A 75 3.58 11.62 -2.24
N PHE A 76 2.77 11.41 -3.27
CA PHE A 76 2.62 12.38 -4.35
C PHE A 76 2.06 13.74 -3.91
N ASP A 77 1.35 13.80 -2.78
CA ASP A 77 0.83 15.07 -2.26
C ASP A 77 1.99 15.97 -1.82
N GLU A 78 2.20 17.09 -2.52
CA GLU A 78 3.25 18.07 -2.22
C GLU A 78 3.14 18.55 -0.76
N GLY A 79 4.08 18.09 0.09
CA GLY A 79 4.13 18.40 1.52
C GLY A 79 3.88 17.22 2.45
N ALA A 80 3.45 16.06 1.93
CA ALA A 80 3.35 14.83 2.71
C ALA A 80 4.75 14.30 3.04
N ALA A 81 5.16 14.45 4.30
CA ALA A 81 6.42 13.90 4.80
C ALA A 81 6.36 12.37 5.04
N ALA A 82 5.16 11.79 4.99
CA ALA A 82 4.91 10.38 5.24
C ALA A 82 3.71 9.88 4.44
N TYR A 83 3.66 8.57 4.21
CA TYR A 83 2.49 7.90 3.65
C TYR A 83 1.35 7.86 4.69
N ASP A 84 0.20 8.45 4.35
CA ASP A 84 -0.95 8.65 5.24
C ASP A 84 -2.28 8.28 4.56
N PRO A 85 -2.56 6.98 4.33
CA PRO A 85 -3.78 6.55 3.63
C PRO A 85 -5.03 6.74 4.51
N PRO A 86 -6.11 7.38 4.04
CA PRO A 86 -7.28 7.69 4.87
C PRO A 86 -7.82 6.48 5.64
N GLY A 87 -8.07 6.63 6.95
CA GLY A 87 -8.64 5.59 7.81
C GLY A 87 -7.64 4.59 8.40
N TRP A 88 -6.34 4.67 8.05
CA TRP A 88 -5.33 3.74 8.56
C TRP A 88 -5.14 3.79 10.08
N GLU A 89 -5.22 4.97 10.69
CA GLU A 89 -5.03 5.14 12.14
C GLU A 89 -6.10 4.39 12.94
N THR A 90 -7.35 4.47 12.48
CA THR A 90 -8.52 3.89 13.14
C THR A 90 -8.76 2.42 12.80
N ALA A 91 -8.07 1.86 11.79
CA ALA A 91 -8.22 0.46 11.42
C ALA A 91 -7.78 -0.46 12.58
N GLU A 92 -8.69 -1.25 13.10
CA GLU A 92 -8.43 -2.18 14.21
C GLU A 92 -8.14 -3.60 13.72
N THR A 93 -8.59 -3.93 12.51
CA THR A 93 -8.39 -5.25 11.91
C THR A 93 -7.43 -5.23 10.72
N PRO A 94 -6.78 -6.38 10.41
CA PRO A 94 -5.97 -6.53 9.20
C PRO A 94 -6.76 -6.22 7.92
N MET A 95 -8.05 -6.59 7.87
CA MET A 95 -8.91 -6.32 6.72
C MET A 95 -9.21 -4.84 6.55
N GLU A 96 -9.53 -4.12 7.64
CA GLU A 96 -9.77 -2.68 7.60
C GLU A 96 -8.53 -1.92 7.12
N LEU A 97 -7.35 -2.32 7.59
CA LEU A 97 -6.11 -1.67 7.17
C LEU A 97 -5.75 -2.01 5.72
N ALA A 98 -5.95 -3.26 5.29
CA ALA A 98 -5.77 -3.66 3.90
C ALA A 98 -6.70 -2.86 2.96
N LEU A 99 -7.96 -2.70 3.35
CA LEU A 99 -8.94 -1.93 2.60
C LEU A 99 -8.54 -0.45 2.51
N ALA A 100 -8.17 0.18 3.63
CA ALA A 100 -7.72 1.57 3.65
C ALA A 100 -6.50 1.82 2.73
N VAL A 101 -5.56 0.87 2.68
CA VAL A 101 -4.41 0.94 1.76
C VAL A 101 -4.84 0.78 0.30
N LEU A 102 -5.73 -0.18 0.00
CA LEU A 102 -6.21 -0.41 -1.36
C LEU A 102 -7.02 0.77 -1.90
N ASP A 103 -7.93 1.34 -1.10
CA ASP A 103 -8.73 2.52 -1.45
C ASP A 103 -7.82 3.72 -1.77
N ASP A 104 -6.74 3.90 -0.99
CA ASP A 104 -5.78 4.97 -1.25
C ASP A 104 -4.95 4.72 -2.51
N ILE A 105 -4.52 3.47 -2.76
CA ILE A 105 -3.85 3.08 -4.02
C ILE A 105 -4.76 3.38 -5.20
N GLU A 106 -6.03 2.96 -5.16
CA GLU A 106 -7.00 3.22 -6.23
C GLU A 106 -7.18 4.72 -6.47
N ARG A 107 -7.40 5.50 -5.40
CA ARG A 107 -7.52 6.95 -5.48
C ARG A 107 -6.30 7.58 -6.15
N LYS A 108 -5.10 7.16 -5.74
CA LYS A 108 -3.84 7.66 -6.33
C LYS A 108 -3.67 7.19 -7.77
N MET A 109 -4.06 5.96 -8.10
CA MET A 109 -4.05 5.48 -9.48
C MET A 109 -4.89 6.38 -10.39
N ILE A 110 -6.10 6.78 -9.95
CA ILE A 110 -6.97 7.68 -10.71
C ILE A 110 -6.32 9.07 -10.91
N ILE A 111 -5.64 9.58 -9.88
CA ILE A 111 -4.96 10.88 -9.94
C ILE A 111 -3.74 10.84 -10.87
N HIS A 112 -2.90 9.82 -10.74
CA HIS A 112 -1.65 9.69 -11.51
C HIS A 112 -1.86 9.18 -12.93
N PHE A 113 -2.86 8.32 -13.12
CA PHE A 113 -3.14 7.60 -14.36
C PHE A 113 -4.64 7.71 -14.71
N PRO A 114 -5.15 8.92 -14.99
CA PRO A 114 -6.58 9.16 -15.24
C PRO A 114 -7.13 8.35 -16.44
N TRP A 115 -6.25 7.88 -17.34
CA TRP A 115 -6.61 7.02 -18.48
C TRP A 115 -6.89 5.56 -18.09
N CYS A 116 -6.50 5.11 -16.89
CA CYS A 116 -6.80 3.78 -16.39
C CYS A 116 -8.26 3.63 -15.91
N ALA A 117 -8.97 4.74 -15.68
CA ALA A 117 -10.37 4.77 -15.24
C ALA A 117 -11.40 4.73 -16.39
N GLY A 118 -10.97 4.47 -17.63
CA GLY A 118 -11.83 4.62 -18.82
C GLY A 118 -11.72 3.50 -19.85
N ALA A 119 -11.24 2.32 -19.48
CA ALA A 119 -11.20 1.16 -20.36
C ALA A 119 -12.22 0.09 -19.91
N GLU A 120 -13.49 0.41 -20.07
CA GLU A 120 -14.59 -0.56 -20.18
C GLU A 120 -15.03 -0.69 -21.65
#